data_AF-A0A9W8Y9U1-F1
#
_entry.id   AF-A0A9W8Y9U1-F1
#
_cell.length_a   1.000
_cell.length_b   1.000
_cell.length_c   1.000
_cell.angle_alpha   90.00
_cell.angle_beta   90.00
_cell.angle_gamma   90.00
#
_symmetry.space_group_name_H-M   'P 1'
#
loop_
_entity.id
_entity.type
_entity.pdbx_description
1 polymer ?
#
loop_
_entity_poly.entity_id
_entity_poly.type
_entity_poly.pdbx_seq_one_letter_code
_entity_poly.pdbx_strand_id
1 'polypeptide(L)'
;MAREEGDQTRKAERTRAEEEEQRQRAAAEAEKAAKKREEEEEEVEKRRVAREKAVRAREAQRRAAEQERIATEQKRNEAEERLRQLKEARAEQKSRQAAQRARQEQEQAAAERLRRDREREAEQRSSHRVLRQARWERQAAARERLLRLNILLGEQRQAAPRQKRRPEAERRRQHAEAKSESTVPVRPEFPPQTQTQRSGEECDHRQLLWLWKKGRTDCDVCGKMCAKSSFCCPKCGMAVCQTCKDRLGVHVVKSPMD
;
A
#
# COMPACT_ATOMS: atom_id res chain seq x y z
N MET A 1 -92.50 -133.93 21.23
CA MET A 1 -91.12 -133.54 20.87
C MET A 1 -91.06 -132.45 19.78
N ALA A 2 -91.86 -132.49 18.71
CA ALA A 2 -91.85 -131.43 17.67
C ALA A 2 -92.31 -130.00 18.11
N ARG A 3 -92.96 -129.84 19.28
CA ARG A 3 -93.37 -128.51 19.81
C ARG A 3 -92.28 -127.80 20.61
N GLU A 4 -91.33 -128.54 21.19
CA GLU A 4 -90.23 -127.95 21.99
C GLU A 4 -89.12 -127.39 21.09
N GLU A 5 -88.90 -127.97 19.92
CA GLU A 5 -87.95 -127.46 18.90
C GLU A 5 -88.42 -126.15 18.26
N GLY A 6 -89.74 -125.93 18.14
CA GLY A 6 -90.35 -124.69 17.65
C GLY A 6 -90.23 -123.51 18.62
N ASP A 7 -90.21 -123.76 19.94
CA ASP A 7 -90.03 -122.70 20.95
C ASP A 7 -88.56 -122.35 21.18
N GLN A 8 -87.64 -123.29 20.98
CA GLN A 8 -86.20 -123.02 21.01
C GLN A 8 -85.74 -122.19 19.79
N THR A 9 -86.31 -122.44 18.61
CA THR A 9 -86.03 -121.63 17.40
C THR A 9 -86.56 -120.21 17.53
N ARG A 10 -87.78 -120.00 18.07
CA ARG A 10 -88.32 -118.65 18.34
C ARG A 10 -87.55 -117.87 19.40
N LYS A 11 -87.02 -118.53 20.43
CA LYS A 11 -86.13 -117.89 21.42
C LYS A 11 -84.79 -117.49 20.79
N ALA A 12 -84.21 -118.35 19.96
CA ALA A 12 -82.97 -118.05 19.24
C ALA A 12 -83.14 -116.92 18.21
N GLU A 13 -84.29 -116.82 17.54
CA GLU A 13 -84.61 -115.69 16.65
C GLU A 13 -84.78 -114.38 17.42
N ARG A 14 -85.43 -114.40 18.60
CA ARG A 14 -85.54 -113.21 19.46
C ARG A 14 -84.19 -112.72 19.96
N THR A 15 -83.31 -113.62 20.40
CA THR A 15 -81.96 -113.23 20.84
C THR A 15 -81.12 -112.67 19.70
N ARG A 16 -81.27 -113.20 18.47
CA ARG A 16 -80.60 -112.64 17.29
C ARG A 16 -81.14 -111.26 16.91
N ALA A 17 -82.46 -111.05 16.99
CA ALA A 17 -83.06 -109.76 16.75
C ALA A 17 -82.63 -108.72 17.80
N GLU A 18 -82.54 -109.10 19.08
CA GLU A 18 -82.04 -108.23 20.15
C GLU A 18 -80.54 -107.93 20.01
N GLU A 19 -79.72 -108.90 19.62
CA GLU A 19 -78.29 -108.69 19.30
C GLU A 19 -78.10 -107.80 18.07
N GLU A 20 -78.93 -107.95 17.04
CA GLU A 20 -78.88 -107.11 15.84
C GLU A 20 -79.34 -105.68 16.15
N GLU A 21 -80.38 -105.50 16.98
CA GLU A 21 -80.82 -104.19 17.46
C GLU A 21 -79.76 -103.54 18.35
N GLN A 22 -79.08 -104.29 19.23
CA GLN A 22 -77.95 -103.79 20.01
C GLN A 22 -76.77 -103.39 19.13
N ARG A 23 -76.46 -104.17 18.08
CA ARG A 23 -75.42 -103.82 17.10
C ARG A 23 -75.77 -102.57 16.32
N GLN A 24 -77.04 -102.40 15.93
CA GLN A 24 -77.51 -101.19 15.24
C GLN A 24 -77.43 -99.95 16.14
N ARG A 25 -77.80 -100.07 17.43
CA ARG A 25 -77.67 -98.99 18.41
C ARG A 25 -76.21 -98.63 18.67
N ALA A 26 -75.34 -99.63 18.84
CA ALA A 26 -73.90 -99.42 19.02
C ALA A 26 -73.25 -98.78 17.77
N ALA A 27 -73.66 -99.19 16.56
CA ALA A 27 -73.20 -98.59 15.32
C ALA A 27 -73.64 -97.12 15.19
N ALA A 28 -74.91 -96.82 15.51
CA ALA A 28 -75.43 -95.46 15.47
C ALA A 28 -74.80 -94.54 16.54
N GLU A 29 -74.47 -95.08 17.72
CA GLU A 29 -73.74 -94.36 18.76
C GLU A 29 -72.29 -94.11 18.36
N ALA A 30 -71.62 -95.10 17.77
CA ALA A 30 -70.26 -94.95 17.25
C ALA A 30 -70.19 -93.90 16.12
N GLU A 31 -71.17 -93.86 15.21
CA GLU A 31 -71.25 -92.85 14.15
C GLU A 31 -71.47 -91.45 14.71
N LYS A 32 -72.38 -91.29 15.68
CA LYS A 32 -72.58 -90.00 16.38
C LYS A 32 -71.33 -89.56 17.14
N ALA A 33 -70.62 -90.49 17.78
CA ALA A 33 -69.37 -90.20 18.47
C ALA A 33 -68.25 -89.80 17.50
N ALA A 34 -68.15 -90.45 16.34
CA ALA A 34 -67.18 -90.11 15.30
C ALA A 34 -67.45 -88.71 14.74
N LYS A 35 -68.71 -88.42 14.39
CA LYS A 35 -69.10 -87.10 13.86
C LYS A 35 -68.85 -85.97 14.87
N LYS A 36 -69.13 -86.21 16.16
CA LYS A 36 -68.85 -85.23 17.22
C LYS A 36 -67.34 -84.95 17.37
N ARG A 37 -66.48 -85.97 17.21
CA ARG A 37 -65.02 -85.79 17.23
C ARG A 37 -64.52 -84.99 16.04
N GLU A 38 -65.04 -85.27 14.85
CA GLU A 38 -64.69 -84.52 13.63
C GLU A 38 -65.09 -83.04 13.74
N GLU A 39 -66.31 -82.75 14.23
CA GLU A 39 -66.77 -81.38 14.48
C GLU A 39 -65.92 -80.66 15.55
N GLU A 40 -65.50 -81.37 16.61
CA GLU A 40 -64.63 -80.82 17.65
C GLU A 40 -63.21 -80.52 17.12
N GLU A 41 -62.65 -81.41 16.30
CA GLU A 41 -61.37 -81.19 15.63
C GLU A 41 -61.43 -80.01 14.66
N GLU A 42 -62.52 -79.86 13.89
CA GLU A 42 -62.71 -78.74 12.99
C GLU A 42 -62.84 -77.40 13.74
N GLU A 43 -63.54 -77.37 14.87
CA GLU A 43 -63.63 -76.19 15.75
C GLU A 43 -62.27 -75.82 16.35
N VAL A 44 -61.48 -76.81 16.78
CA VAL A 44 -60.12 -76.58 17.30
C VAL A 44 -59.23 -76.00 16.21
N GLU A 45 -59.29 -76.55 14.99
CA GLU A 45 -58.49 -76.05 13.86
C GLU A 45 -58.92 -74.63 13.43
N LYS A 46 -60.23 -74.36 13.36
CA LYS A 46 -60.76 -73.01 13.11
C LYS A 46 -60.27 -72.01 14.15
N ARG A 47 -60.29 -72.38 15.43
CA ARG A 47 -59.76 -71.54 16.53
C ARG A 47 -58.25 -71.33 16.42
N ARG A 48 -57.49 -72.35 16.02
CA ARG A 48 -56.04 -72.24 15.78
C ARG A 48 -55.73 -71.27 14.66
N VAL A 49 -56.39 -71.42 13.50
CA VAL A 49 -56.23 -70.54 12.34
C VAL A 49 -56.67 -69.11 12.68
N ALA A 50 -57.76 -68.92 13.41
CA ALA A 50 -58.21 -67.59 13.84
C ALA A 50 -57.19 -66.92 14.77
N ARG A 51 -56.62 -67.68 15.72
CA ARG A 51 -55.55 -67.18 16.61
C ARG A 51 -54.29 -66.82 15.84
N GLU A 52 -53.86 -67.66 14.90
CA GLU A 52 -52.68 -67.39 14.07
C GLU A 52 -52.87 -66.15 13.20
N LYS A 53 -54.04 -66.01 12.56
CA LYS A 53 -54.40 -64.80 11.80
C LYS A 53 -54.41 -63.56 12.68
N ALA A 54 -54.95 -63.64 13.90
CA ALA A 54 -54.95 -62.52 14.84
C ALA A 54 -53.54 -62.13 15.30
N VAL A 55 -52.65 -63.11 15.52
CA VAL A 55 -51.24 -62.85 15.87
C VAL A 55 -50.52 -62.18 14.70
N ARG A 56 -50.65 -62.70 13.47
CA ARG A 56 -50.04 -62.10 12.28
C ARG A 56 -50.55 -60.68 12.01
N ALA A 57 -51.85 -60.43 12.18
CA ALA A 57 -52.42 -59.10 12.03
C ALA A 57 -51.86 -58.12 13.07
N ARG A 58 -51.73 -58.53 14.33
CA ARG A 58 -51.12 -57.70 15.40
C ARG A 58 -49.64 -57.44 15.14
N GLU A 59 -48.89 -58.42 14.64
CA GLU A 59 -47.49 -58.24 14.30
C GLU A 59 -47.31 -57.29 13.11
N ALA A 60 -48.13 -57.43 12.06
CA ALA A 60 -48.15 -56.49 10.94
C ALA A 60 -48.47 -55.06 11.39
N GLN A 61 -49.44 -54.87 12.29
CA GLN A 61 -49.75 -53.56 12.88
C GLN A 61 -48.57 -53.00 13.67
N ARG A 62 -47.86 -53.82 14.46
CA ARG A 62 -46.66 -53.38 15.20
C ARG A 62 -45.55 -52.92 14.26
N ARG A 63 -45.26 -53.69 13.21
CA ARG A 63 -44.24 -53.33 12.21
C ARG A 63 -44.60 -52.05 11.47
N ALA A 64 -45.87 -51.87 11.10
CA ALA A 64 -46.33 -50.64 10.46
C ALA A 64 -46.18 -49.42 11.38
N ALA A 65 -46.57 -49.55 12.65
CA ALA A 65 -46.42 -48.48 13.64
C ALA A 65 -44.95 -48.16 13.95
N GLU A 66 -44.07 -49.15 13.95
CA GLU A 66 -42.63 -48.95 14.13
C GLU A 66 -42.01 -48.24 12.92
N GLN A 67 -42.37 -48.63 11.69
CA GLN A 67 -41.94 -47.94 10.48
C GLN A 67 -42.40 -46.49 10.44
N GLU A 68 -43.63 -46.21 10.90
CA GLU A 68 -44.14 -44.85 11.00
C GLU A 68 -43.31 -44.02 11.99
N ARG A 69 -42.98 -44.58 13.17
CA ARG A 69 -42.11 -43.91 14.15
C ARG A 69 -40.74 -43.58 13.57
N ILE A 70 -40.09 -44.55 12.93
CA ILE A 70 -38.79 -44.35 12.29
C ILE A 70 -38.89 -43.27 11.21
N ALA A 71 -39.92 -43.29 10.37
CA ALA A 71 -40.12 -42.28 9.34
C ALA A 71 -40.34 -40.87 9.92
N THR A 72 -41.08 -40.75 11.03
CA THR A 72 -41.27 -39.46 11.71
C THR A 72 -39.98 -38.94 12.35
N GLU A 73 -39.19 -39.84 12.94
CA GLU A 73 -37.91 -39.49 13.56
C GLU A 73 -36.88 -39.07 12.50
N GLN A 74 -36.80 -39.79 11.37
CA GLN A 74 -35.96 -39.41 10.23
C GLN A 74 -36.33 -38.02 9.70
N LYS A 75 -37.62 -37.75 9.47
CA LYS A 75 -38.08 -36.43 9.03
C LYS A 75 -37.72 -35.31 10.02
N ARG A 76 -37.80 -35.60 11.32
CA ARG A 76 -37.39 -34.65 12.36
C ARG A 76 -35.89 -34.40 12.32
N ASN A 77 -35.08 -35.45 12.24
CA ASN A 77 -33.62 -35.33 12.20
C ASN A 77 -33.16 -34.57 10.94
N GLU A 78 -33.75 -34.85 9.78
CA GLU A 78 -33.49 -34.11 8.54
C GLU A 78 -33.86 -32.62 8.67
N ALA A 79 -34.99 -32.30 9.31
CA ALA A 79 -35.39 -30.92 9.55
C ALA A 79 -34.42 -30.19 10.49
N GLU A 80 -33.96 -30.86 11.55
CA GLU A 80 -32.95 -30.34 12.47
C GLU A 80 -31.60 -30.11 11.76
N GLU A 81 -31.18 -31.03 10.89
CA GLU A 81 -29.96 -30.89 10.09
C GLU A 81 -30.05 -29.70 9.13
N ARG A 82 -31.16 -29.56 8.40
CA ARG A 82 -31.41 -28.38 7.55
C ARG A 82 -31.34 -27.09 8.34
N LEU A 83 -31.90 -27.07 9.55
CA LEU A 83 -31.83 -25.89 10.42
C LEU A 83 -30.39 -25.59 10.86
N ARG A 84 -29.59 -26.63 11.16
CA ARG A 84 -28.15 -26.46 11.47
C ARG A 84 -27.39 -25.89 10.27
N GLN A 85 -27.58 -26.45 9.08
CA GLN A 85 -26.95 -25.96 7.85
C GLN A 85 -27.33 -24.50 7.55
N LEU A 86 -28.59 -24.11 7.73
CA LEU A 86 -29.02 -22.71 7.56
C LEU A 86 -28.38 -21.77 8.59
N LYS A 87 -28.22 -22.21 9.84
CA LYS A 87 -27.54 -21.42 10.88
C LYS A 87 -26.06 -21.25 10.56
N GLU A 88 -25.39 -22.30 10.12
CA GLU A 88 -23.99 -22.28 9.72
C GLU A 88 -23.77 -21.38 8.50
N ALA A 89 -24.56 -21.54 7.44
CA ALA A 89 -24.51 -20.68 6.26
C ALA A 89 -24.73 -19.19 6.62
N ARG A 90 -25.67 -18.90 7.52
CA ARG A 90 -25.90 -17.53 8.01
C ARG A 90 -24.72 -17.01 8.83
N ALA A 91 -24.08 -17.84 9.65
CA ALA A 91 -22.90 -17.46 10.40
C ALA A 91 -21.70 -17.19 9.47
N GLU A 92 -21.51 -18.02 8.45
CA GLU A 92 -20.48 -17.85 7.43
C GLU A 92 -20.72 -16.56 6.63
N GLN A 93 -21.95 -16.29 6.21
CA GLN A 93 -22.31 -15.05 5.51
C GLN A 93 -21.99 -13.82 6.37
N LYS A 94 -22.33 -13.85 7.67
CA LYS A 94 -21.99 -12.78 8.61
C LYS A 94 -20.48 -12.61 8.76
N SER A 95 -19.74 -13.72 8.85
CA SER A 95 -18.27 -13.69 8.94
C SER A 95 -17.64 -13.07 7.70
N ARG A 96 -18.09 -13.48 6.50
CA ARG A 96 -17.65 -12.90 5.22
C ARG A 96 -17.96 -11.40 5.13
N GLN A 97 -19.16 -10.98 5.54
CA GLN A 97 -19.53 -9.56 5.58
C GLN A 97 -18.67 -8.77 6.58
N ALA A 98 -18.39 -9.32 7.76
CA ALA A 98 -17.52 -8.69 8.75
C ALA A 98 -16.09 -8.53 8.21
N ALA A 99 -15.55 -9.56 7.55
CA ALA A 99 -14.24 -9.49 6.91
C ALA A 99 -14.19 -8.45 5.78
N GLN A 100 -15.26 -8.33 4.97
CA GLN A 100 -15.37 -7.30 3.94
C GLN A 100 -15.41 -5.90 4.55
N ARG A 101 -16.18 -5.67 5.61
CA ARG A 101 -16.22 -4.39 6.31
C ARG A 101 -14.86 -4.02 6.89
N ALA A 102 -14.18 -4.96 7.53
CA ALA A 102 -12.83 -4.72 8.07
C ALA A 102 -11.83 -4.32 6.96
N ARG A 103 -11.92 -4.93 5.77
CA ARG A 103 -11.09 -4.52 4.61
C ARG A 103 -11.45 -3.12 4.13
N GLN A 104 -12.74 -2.81 3.99
CA GLN A 104 -13.19 -1.48 3.59
C GLN A 104 -12.76 -0.41 4.59
N GLU A 105 -12.85 -0.67 5.90
CA GLU A 105 -12.37 0.23 6.94
C GLU A 105 -10.85 0.45 6.86
N GLN A 106 -10.08 -0.61 6.60
CA GLN A 106 -8.63 -0.49 6.38
C GLN A 106 -8.29 0.34 5.14
N GLU A 107 -9.00 0.13 4.03
CA GLU A 107 -8.84 0.88 2.79
C GLU A 107 -9.19 2.35 2.98
N GLN A 108 -10.32 2.64 3.64
CA GLN A 108 -10.75 4.00 3.97
C GLN A 108 -9.73 4.70 4.88
N ALA A 109 -9.26 4.01 5.92
CA ALA A 109 -8.22 4.56 6.81
C ALA A 109 -6.90 4.81 6.08
N ALA A 110 -6.52 3.96 5.12
CA ALA A 110 -5.34 4.17 4.28
C ALA A 110 -5.52 5.38 3.34
N ALA A 111 -6.68 5.51 2.71
CA ALA A 111 -7.03 6.64 1.85
C ALA A 111 -7.05 7.96 2.64
N GLU A 112 -7.59 7.96 3.86
CA GLU A 112 -7.61 9.14 4.71
C GLU A 112 -6.21 9.56 5.15
N ARG A 113 -5.35 8.60 5.54
CA ARG A 113 -3.93 8.88 5.82
C ARG A 113 -3.25 9.54 4.63
N LEU A 114 -3.43 8.98 3.44
CA LEU A 114 -2.88 9.55 2.20
C LEU A 114 -3.40 10.95 1.92
N ARG A 115 -4.69 11.22 2.19
CA ARG A 115 -5.27 12.55 2.03
C ARG A 115 -4.61 13.56 2.97
N ARG A 116 -4.47 13.21 4.25
CA ARG A 116 -3.81 14.05 5.26
C ARG A 116 -2.34 14.30 4.92
N ASP A 117 -1.64 13.31 4.38
CA ASP A 117 -0.25 13.49 3.94
C ASP A 117 -0.14 14.48 2.77
N ARG A 118 -1.04 14.39 1.80
CA ARG A 118 -1.11 15.36 0.69
C ARG A 118 -1.46 16.77 1.17
N GLU A 119 -2.39 16.90 2.11
CA GLU A 119 -2.73 18.19 2.74
C GLU A 119 -1.50 18.79 3.44
N ARG A 120 -0.79 18.00 4.25
CA ARG A 120 0.47 18.42 4.91
C ARG A 120 1.55 18.82 3.92
N GLU A 121 1.74 18.06 2.84
CA GLU A 121 2.68 18.44 1.78
C GLU A 121 2.28 19.76 1.09
N ALA A 122 1.00 19.97 0.80
CA ALA A 122 0.52 21.19 0.20
C ALA A 122 0.75 22.40 1.12
N GLU A 123 0.49 22.26 2.42
CA GLU A 123 0.80 23.26 3.44
C GLU A 123 2.30 23.58 3.49
N GLN A 124 3.16 22.55 3.50
CA GLN A 124 4.62 22.75 3.48
C GLN A 124 5.09 23.45 2.20
N ARG A 125 4.54 23.11 1.03
CA ARG A 125 4.85 23.78 -0.23
C ARG A 125 4.42 25.24 -0.21
N SER A 126 3.25 25.53 0.36
CA SER A 126 2.73 26.90 0.47
C SER A 126 3.59 27.76 1.40
N SER A 127 3.96 27.25 2.57
CA SER A 127 4.83 27.96 3.52
C SER A 127 6.22 28.21 2.94
N HIS A 128 6.79 27.22 2.25
CA HIS A 128 8.07 27.39 1.57
C HIS A 128 8.00 28.41 0.41
N ARG A 129 6.87 28.49 -0.31
CA ARG A 129 6.64 29.52 -1.33
C ARG A 129 6.63 30.92 -0.69
N VAL A 130 5.92 31.10 0.43
CA VAL A 130 5.89 32.37 1.17
C VAL A 130 7.30 32.76 1.64
N LEU A 131 8.07 31.81 2.19
CA LEU A 131 9.45 32.06 2.62
C LEU A 131 10.36 32.45 1.45
N ARG A 132 10.22 31.82 0.28
CA ARG A 132 10.98 32.19 -0.93
C ARG A 132 10.61 33.59 -1.40
N GLN A 133 9.33 33.93 -1.42
CA GLN A 133 8.87 35.25 -1.81
C GLN A 133 9.42 36.33 -0.86
N ALA A 134 9.32 36.12 0.46
CA ALA A 134 9.88 37.04 1.44
C ALA A 134 11.40 37.25 1.28
N ARG A 135 12.15 36.18 0.94
CA ARG A 135 13.59 36.30 0.62
C ARG A 135 13.83 37.13 -0.64
N TRP A 136 13.06 36.90 -1.69
CA TRP A 136 13.16 37.65 -2.94
C TRP A 136 12.85 39.14 -2.74
N GLU A 137 11.78 39.47 -2.02
CA GLU A 137 11.40 40.85 -1.69
C GLU A 137 12.49 41.57 -0.88
N ARG A 138 13.09 40.90 0.10
CA ARG A 138 14.24 41.46 0.85
C ARG A 138 15.44 41.75 -0.04
N GLN A 139 15.75 40.86 -0.98
CA GLN A 139 16.82 41.07 -1.95
C GLN A 139 16.51 42.21 -2.92
N ALA A 140 15.28 42.29 -3.42
CA ALA A 140 14.83 43.39 -4.27
C ALA A 140 14.96 44.74 -3.55
N ALA A 141 14.45 44.84 -2.32
CA ALA A 141 14.59 46.05 -1.50
C ALA A 141 16.05 46.42 -1.22
N ALA A 142 16.94 45.44 -1.00
CA ALA A 142 18.36 45.69 -0.85
C ALA A 142 19.00 46.23 -2.14
N ARG A 143 18.64 45.67 -3.30
CA ARG A 143 19.09 46.17 -4.61
C ARG A 143 18.60 47.58 -4.89
N GLU A 144 17.34 47.88 -4.57
CA GLU A 144 16.79 49.24 -4.72
C GLU A 144 17.52 50.25 -3.83
N ARG A 145 17.83 49.89 -2.57
CA ARG A 145 18.63 50.74 -1.69
C ARG A 145 20.03 51.01 -2.27
N LEU A 146 20.70 49.99 -2.81
CA LEU A 146 21.99 50.16 -3.47
C LEU A 146 21.90 51.04 -4.71
N LEU A 147 20.86 50.86 -5.53
CA LEU A 147 20.57 51.70 -6.69
C LEU A 147 20.41 53.18 -6.30
N ARG A 148 19.58 53.46 -5.28
CA ARG A 148 19.39 54.83 -4.77
C ARG A 148 20.70 55.43 -4.26
N LEU A 149 21.49 54.68 -3.49
CA LEU A 149 22.80 55.14 -3.02
C LEU A 149 23.75 55.44 -4.18
N ASN A 150 23.79 54.59 -5.22
CA ASN A 150 24.60 54.83 -6.40
C ASN A 150 24.18 56.09 -7.17
N ILE A 151 22.88 56.36 -7.28
CA ILE A 151 22.36 57.59 -7.88
C ILE A 151 22.83 58.81 -7.08
N LEU A 152 22.63 58.81 -5.75
CA LEU A 152 23.07 59.90 -4.87
C LEU A 152 24.59 60.12 -4.92
N LEU A 153 25.38 59.05 -4.95
CA LEU A 153 26.84 59.13 -5.11
C LEU A 153 27.22 59.68 -6.49
N GLY A 154 26.49 59.32 -7.55
CA GLY A 154 26.65 59.87 -8.88
C GLY A 154 26.37 61.38 -8.92
N GLU A 155 25.26 61.81 -8.31
CA GLU A 155 24.89 63.22 -8.16
C GLU A 155 25.92 64.00 -7.35
N GLN A 156 26.41 63.47 -6.22
CA GLN A 156 27.49 64.08 -5.46
C GLN A 156 28.78 64.20 -6.27
N ARG A 157 29.17 63.14 -7.00
CA ARG A 157 30.37 63.16 -7.85
C ARG A 157 30.25 64.14 -9.00
N GLN A 158 29.05 64.42 -9.50
CA GLN A 158 28.81 65.46 -10.51
C GLN A 158 28.74 66.87 -9.90
N ALA A 159 28.26 67.01 -8.66
CA ALA A 159 28.21 68.28 -7.94
C ALA A 159 29.60 68.74 -7.47
N ALA A 160 30.47 67.82 -7.03
CA ALA A 160 31.81 68.12 -6.53
C ALA A 160 32.71 68.92 -7.50
N PRO A 161 32.84 68.55 -8.80
CA PRO A 161 33.61 69.34 -9.75
C PRO A 161 32.93 70.67 -10.06
N ARG A 162 31.60 70.78 -10.03
CA ARG A 162 30.90 72.06 -10.21
C ARG A 162 31.16 73.02 -9.05
N GLN A 163 31.16 72.51 -7.81
CA GLN A 163 31.47 73.29 -6.61
C GLN A 163 32.95 73.70 -6.52
N LYS A 164 33.88 72.89 -7.03
CA LYS A 164 35.31 73.27 -7.14
C LYS A 164 35.57 74.25 -8.30
N ARG A 165 34.92 74.04 -9.44
CA ARG A 165 35.08 74.90 -10.63
C ARG A 165 34.50 76.30 -10.46
N ARG A 166 33.48 76.49 -9.63
CA ARG A 166 32.88 77.82 -9.41
C ARG A 166 33.87 78.83 -8.78
N PRO A 167 34.48 78.57 -7.61
CA PRO A 167 35.50 79.45 -7.04
C PRO A 167 36.81 79.43 -7.83
N GLU A 168 37.12 78.38 -8.59
CA GLU A 168 38.30 78.38 -9.48
C GLU A 168 38.09 79.22 -10.75
N ALA A 169 36.89 79.20 -11.33
CA ALA A 169 36.50 80.09 -12.42
C ALA A 169 36.42 81.55 -11.95
N GLU A 170 35.94 81.79 -10.73
CA GLU A 170 35.94 83.10 -10.10
C GLU A 170 37.37 83.59 -9.81
N ARG A 171 38.24 82.72 -9.27
CA ARG A 171 39.68 83.00 -9.15
C ARG A 171 40.36 83.25 -10.49
N ARG A 172 39.97 82.53 -11.56
CA ARG A 172 40.49 82.78 -12.92
C ARG A 172 40.00 84.09 -13.50
N ARG A 173 38.77 84.53 -13.20
CA ARG A 173 38.28 85.87 -13.56
C ARG A 173 39.06 86.95 -12.82
N GLN A 174 39.24 86.80 -11.50
CA GLN A 174 40.07 87.70 -10.69
C GLN A 174 41.54 87.73 -11.17
N HIS A 175 42.12 86.57 -11.52
CA HIS A 175 43.48 86.52 -12.08
C HIS A 175 43.56 87.05 -13.52
N ALA A 176 42.51 86.94 -14.33
CA ALA A 176 42.46 87.51 -15.67
C ALA A 176 42.31 89.04 -15.61
N GLU A 177 41.48 89.54 -14.69
CA GLU A 177 41.38 90.96 -14.35
C GLU A 177 42.73 91.49 -13.80
N ALA A 178 43.40 90.72 -12.94
CA ALA A 178 44.74 91.08 -12.46
C ALA A 178 45.85 90.93 -13.53
N LYS A 179 45.65 90.08 -14.56
CA LYS A 179 46.61 89.91 -15.68
C LYS A 179 46.36 90.87 -16.85
N SER A 180 45.22 91.55 -16.92
CA SER A 180 45.05 92.69 -17.82
C SER A 180 45.91 93.91 -17.45
N GLU A 181 46.55 93.89 -16.27
CA GLU A 181 47.47 94.96 -15.82
C GLU A 181 48.96 94.58 -15.80
N SER A 182 49.36 93.36 -16.18
CA SER A 182 50.79 93.02 -16.15
C SER A 182 51.20 92.06 -17.25
N THR A 183 51.90 92.64 -18.22
CA THR A 183 52.61 92.04 -19.33
C THR A 183 53.74 91.09 -18.87
N VAL A 184 54.08 90.16 -19.77
CA VAL A 184 55.28 89.29 -19.87
C VAL A 184 55.10 87.83 -19.39
N PRO A 185 55.23 86.84 -20.31
CA PRO A 185 55.21 85.41 -19.97
C PRO A 185 56.63 84.89 -19.71
N VAL A 186 56.80 84.12 -18.62
CA VAL A 186 58.00 83.29 -18.40
C VAL A 186 57.54 81.84 -18.30
N ARG A 187 58.13 81.02 -19.18
CA ARG A 187 57.96 79.57 -19.33
C ARG A 187 58.95 78.86 -18.40
N PRO A 188 58.52 77.97 -17.50
CA PRO A 188 59.45 77.03 -16.87
C PRO A 188 59.37 75.65 -17.52
N GLU A 189 60.55 75.12 -17.75
CA GLU A 189 60.87 73.86 -18.38
C GLU A 189 60.72 72.69 -17.40
N PHE A 190 60.28 71.55 -17.92
CA PHE A 190 60.20 70.27 -17.21
C PHE A 190 61.60 69.66 -17.03
N PRO A 191 61.89 68.99 -15.90
CA PRO A 191 62.90 67.95 -15.85
C PRO A 191 62.29 66.54 -16.05
N PRO A 192 63.07 65.59 -16.61
CA PRO A 192 62.56 64.35 -17.19
C PRO A 192 62.48 63.17 -16.21
N GLN A 193 61.59 62.24 -16.56
CA GLN A 193 61.39 60.94 -15.94
C GLN A 193 62.63 60.05 -16.15
N THR A 194 63.23 59.56 -15.06
CA THR A 194 64.19 58.46 -15.13
C THR A 194 63.45 57.13 -15.19
N GLN A 195 63.50 56.51 -16.37
CA GLN A 195 63.07 55.13 -16.61
C GLN A 195 64.00 54.14 -15.90
N THR A 196 63.35 53.14 -15.31
CA THR A 196 63.86 51.88 -14.78
C THR A 196 64.80 51.14 -15.74
N GLN A 197 66.05 50.94 -15.32
CA GLN A 197 66.89 49.85 -15.80
C GLN A 197 66.86 48.74 -14.75
N ARG A 198 66.22 47.61 -15.05
CA ARG A 198 66.38 46.37 -14.27
C ARG A 198 67.51 45.58 -14.90
N SER A 199 68.63 45.53 -14.18
CA SER A 199 69.75 44.61 -14.38
C SER A 199 69.26 43.16 -14.47
N GLY A 200 69.86 42.41 -15.39
CA GLY A 200 69.65 40.98 -15.58
C GLY A 200 70.25 40.17 -14.43
N GLU A 201 69.65 40.27 -13.25
CA GLU A 201 69.86 39.32 -12.18
C GLU A 201 69.08 38.04 -12.51
N GLU A 202 69.78 36.91 -12.53
CA GLU A 202 69.18 35.58 -12.69
C GLU A 202 68.04 35.42 -11.69
N CYS A 203 66.82 35.50 -12.20
CA CYS A 203 65.63 35.49 -11.38
C CYS A 203 65.32 34.04 -10.99
N ASP A 204 65.42 33.70 -9.71
CA ASP A 204 64.98 32.38 -9.23
C ASP A 204 63.45 32.29 -9.22
N HIS A 205 62.92 31.61 -10.24
CA HIS A 205 61.50 31.51 -10.53
C HIS A 205 60.73 30.60 -9.57
N ARG A 206 61.43 29.82 -8.73
CA ARG A 206 60.79 28.88 -7.79
C ARG A 206 60.24 29.57 -6.54
N GLN A 207 60.85 30.67 -6.11
CA GLN A 207 60.56 31.27 -4.80
C GLN A 207 59.71 32.56 -4.87
N LEU A 208 59.42 33.07 -6.06
CA LEU A 208 58.71 34.33 -6.21
C LEU A 208 57.20 34.15 -6.24
N LEU A 209 56.48 35.13 -5.70
CA LEU A 209 55.02 35.19 -5.74
C LEU A 209 54.56 35.63 -7.12
N TRP A 210 54.11 34.67 -7.93
CA TRP A 210 53.61 34.97 -9.27
C TRP A 210 52.24 35.62 -9.20
N LEU A 211 52.11 36.78 -9.84
CA LEU A 211 50.84 37.50 -9.91
C LEU A 211 49.94 36.89 -10.99
N TRP A 212 48.69 36.67 -10.64
CA TRP A 212 47.68 36.21 -11.59
C TRP A 212 47.17 37.38 -12.42
N LYS A 213 47.31 37.31 -13.75
CA LYS A 213 46.81 38.33 -14.68
C LYS A 213 45.81 37.72 -15.64
N LYS A 214 44.60 38.30 -15.70
CA LYS A 214 43.57 37.94 -16.69
C LYS A 214 43.91 38.62 -18.02
N GLY A 215 43.89 37.87 -19.12
CA GLY A 215 44.28 38.35 -20.44
C GLY A 215 44.89 37.25 -21.31
N ARG A 216 45.14 37.55 -22.60
CA ARG A 216 45.86 36.67 -23.52
C ARG A 216 47.34 36.99 -23.48
N THR A 217 48.15 36.01 -23.11
CA THR A 217 49.62 36.12 -23.09
C THR A 217 50.22 34.78 -23.51
N ASP A 218 51.29 34.79 -24.30
CA ASP A 218 52.01 33.58 -24.65
C ASP A 218 52.86 33.10 -23.46
N CYS A 219 52.95 31.78 -23.28
CA CYS A 219 53.76 31.21 -22.22
C CYS A 219 55.22 31.10 -22.65
N ASP A 220 56.13 31.73 -21.92
CA ASP A 220 57.57 31.74 -22.25
C ASP A 220 58.24 30.35 -22.14
N VAL A 221 57.60 29.40 -21.44
CA VAL A 221 58.13 28.03 -21.24
C VAL A 221 57.67 27.05 -22.33
N CYS A 222 56.41 27.14 -22.76
CA CYS A 222 55.84 26.17 -23.72
C CYS A 222 55.37 26.79 -25.04
N GLY A 223 55.47 28.11 -25.21
CA GLY A 223 55.04 28.86 -26.38
C GLY A 223 53.53 28.91 -26.62
N LYS A 224 52.71 28.27 -25.76
CA LYS A 224 51.24 28.24 -25.94
C LYS A 224 50.58 29.53 -25.45
N MET A 225 49.61 30.01 -26.23
CA MET A 225 48.80 31.18 -25.89
C MET A 225 47.81 30.88 -24.75
N CYS A 226 47.93 31.58 -23.64
CA CYS A 226 47.05 31.42 -22.47
C CYS A 226 45.83 32.32 -22.61
N ALA A 227 44.68 31.78 -23.03
CA ALA A 227 43.50 32.61 -23.35
C ALA A 227 42.74 33.18 -22.12
N LYS A 228 42.84 32.53 -20.95
CA LYS A 228 42.05 32.88 -19.75
C LYS A 228 42.85 33.67 -18.72
N SER A 229 44.09 33.26 -18.48
CA SER A 229 45.00 33.93 -17.55
C SER A 229 46.42 33.40 -17.67
N SER A 230 47.39 34.26 -17.37
CA SER A 230 48.81 33.91 -17.23
C SER A 230 49.31 34.33 -15.85
N PHE A 231 50.36 33.67 -15.39
CA PHE A 231 51.09 34.06 -14.19
C PHE A 231 52.30 34.86 -14.62
N CYS A 232 52.53 36.04 -14.06
CA CYS A 232 53.69 36.88 -14.39
C CYS A 232 54.65 37.01 -13.21
N CYS A 233 55.94 36.83 -13.45
CA CYS A 233 56.98 37.11 -12.45
C CYS A 233 57.11 38.63 -12.28
N PRO A 234 56.97 39.19 -11.06
CA PRO A 234 57.03 40.63 -10.85
C PRO A 234 58.44 41.21 -11.05
N LYS A 235 59.49 40.38 -11.04
CA LYS A 235 60.89 40.80 -11.23
C LYS A 235 61.27 40.87 -12.72
N CYS A 236 61.09 39.79 -13.47
CA CYS A 236 61.53 39.70 -14.87
C CYS A 236 60.39 39.84 -15.90
N GLY A 237 59.12 39.85 -15.46
CA GLY A 237 57.97 39.97 -16.36
C GLY A 237 57.60 38.69 -17.11
N MET A 238 58.36 37.60 -16.95
CA MET A 238 58.10 36.31 -17.61
C MET A 238 56.70 35.80 -17.31
N ALA A 239 55.98 35.34 -18.33
CA ALA A 239 54.63 34.83 -18.29
C ALA A 239 54.57 33.31 -18.47
N VAL A 240 53.88 32.60 -17.57
CA VAL A 240 53.70 31.14 -17.67
C VAL A 240 52.23 30.72 -17.58
N CYS A 241 51.90 29.62 -18.26
CA CYS A 241 50.60 28.98 -18.17
C CYS A 241 50.45 28.23 -16.83
N GLN A 242 49.21 27.97 -16.40
CA GLN A 242 48.93 27.23 -15.17
C GLN A 242 49.67 25.88 -15.14
N THR A 243 49.67 25.14 -16.25
CA THR A 243 50.30 23.81 -16.34
C THR A 243 51.82 23.87 -16.19
N CYS A 244 52.47 24.87 -16.80
CA CYS A 244 53.91 25.08 -16.65
C CYS A 244 54.27 25.57 -15.24
N LYS A 245 53.40 26.36 -14.61
CA LYS A 245 53.58 26.80 -13.23
C LYS A 245 53.60 25.61 -12.26
N ASP A 246 52.66 24.68 -12.42
CA ASP A 246 52.56 23.50 -11.56
C ASP A 246 53.80 22.59 -11.70
N ARG A 247 54.39 22.51 -12.90
CA ARG A 247 55.67 21.80 -13.13
C ARG A 247 56.87 22.51 -12.52
N LEU A 248 56.86 23.83 -12.45
CA LEU A 248 57.93 24.62 -11.84
C LEU A 248 57.84 24.63 -10.30
N GLY A 249 56.78 24.06 -9.71
CA GLY A 249 56.63 23.91 -8.27
C GLY A 249 56.39 25.23 -7.53
N VAL A 250 55.74 26.21 -8.17
CA VAL A 250 55.62 27.56 -7.61
C VAL A 250 54.30 27.76 -6.86
N HIS A 251 54.38 28.29 -5.64
CA HIS A 251 53.22 28.62 -4.81
C HIS A 251 52.58 29.95 -5.23
N VAL A 252 51.25 29.96 -5.38
CA VAL A 252 50.48 31.20 -5.63
C VAL A 252 50.06 31.81 -4.31
N VAL A 253 50.44 33.06 -4.06
CA VAL A 253 49.74 33.89 -3.09
C VAL A 253 48.59 34.56 -3.82
N LYS A 254 47.35 34.29 -3.38
CA LYS A 254 46.18 35.01 -3.86
C LYS A 254 46.38 36.50 -3.56
N SER A 255 46.29 37.34 -4.58
CA SER A 255 46.38 38.79 -4.39
C SER A 255 45.27 39.23 -3.42
N PRO A 256 45.58 39.97 -2.34
CA PRO A 256 44.60 40.39 -1.34
C PRO A 256 43.66 41.51 -1.81
N MET A 257 43.54 41.74 -3.12
CA MET A 257 42.84 42.88 -3.72
C MET A 257 41.78 42.48 -4.77
N ASP A 258 41.34 41.21 -4.78
CA ASP A 258 40.17 40.72 -5.54
C ASP A 258 39.14 40.07 -4.60
#